data_AF-A0A4P5SUN9-F1
#
_entry.id   AF-A0A4P5SUN9-F1
#
_cell.length_a   1.000
_cell.length_b   1.000
_cell.length_c   1.000
_cell.angle_alpha   90.00
_cell.angle_beta   90.00
_cell.angle_gamma   90.00
#
_symmetry.space_group_name_H-M   'P 1'
#
loop_
_entity.id
_entity.type
_entity.pdbx_description
1 polymer ?
#
loop_
_entity_poly.entity_id
_entity_poly.type
_entity_poly.pdbx_seq_one_letter_code
_entity_poly.pdbx_strand_id
1 'polypeptide(L)'
;MENTITETALPLLNRDEVARYAQALYERTIRAQVETPDNIGKMVVIDIATGAFGVDELGFDTADRLRLQNPNALLFGIRIGYRVAASLGGMLERTSP
;
A
#
# COMPACT_ATOMS: atom_id res chain seq x y z
N MET A 1 14.56 15.66 -7.43
CA MET A 1 13.84 15.25 -8.64
C MET A 1 12.57 14.56 -8.19
N GLU A 2 11.48 15.33 -8.14
CA GLU A 2 10.18 14.89 -7.66
C GLU A 2 9.42 14.24 -8.83
N ASN A 3 9.33 12.91 -8.80
CA ASN A 3 8.40 12.19 -9.68
C ASN A 3 7.01 12.23 -9.04
N THR A 4 6.38 13.40 -9.06
CA THR A 4 4.94 13.49 -8.82
C THR A 4 4.26 12.97 -10.08
N ILE A 5 3.77 11.72 -10.04
CA ILE A 5 2.89 11.22 -11.10
C ILE A 5 1.67 12.13 -11.05
N THR A 6 1.51 13.01 -12.03
CA THR A 6 0.35 13.91 -12.11
C THR A 6 -0.91 13.06 -12.13
N GLU A 7 -1.99 13.52 -11.49
CA GLU A 7 -3.29 12.85 -11.37
C GLU A 7 -3.83 12.29 -12.71
N THR A 8 -3.45 12.93 -13.84
CA THR A 8 -3.77 12.52 -15.21
C THR A 8 -3.05 11.26 -15.71
N ALA A 9 -1.90 10.88 -15.14
CA ALA A 9 -1.06 9.78 -15.63
C ALA A 9 -1.35 8.42 -14.95
N LEU A 10 -2.01 8.43 -13.80
CA LEU A 10 -2.36 7.23 -13.02
C LEU A 10 -3.25 6.22 -13.77
N PRO A 11 -4.25 6.63 -14.57
CA PRO A 11 -5.11 5.69 -15.32
C PRO A 11 -4.38 4.92 -16.43
N LEU A 12 -3.16 5.34 -16.79
CA LEU A 12 -2.36 4.75 -17.86
C LEU A 12 -1.27 3.78 -17.34
N LEU A 13 -1.09 3.71 -16.01
CA LEU A 13 -0.08 2.86 -15.42
C LEU A 13 -0.46 1.38 -15.57
N ASN A 14 0.50 0.58 -16.00
CA ASN A 14 0.36 -0.87 -15.91
C ASN A 14 0.55 -1.35 -14.46
N ARG A 15 0.19 -2.61 -14.19
CA ARG A 15 0.24 -3.19 -12.84
C ARG A 15 1.61 -3.09 -12.17
N ASP A 16 2.69 -3.22 -12.92
CA ASP A 16 4.06 -3.17 -12.38
C ASP A 16 4.47 -1.74 -12.02
N GLU A 17 4.01 -0.75 -12.78
CA GLU A 17 4.24 0.65 -12.48
C GLU A 17 3.47 1.10 -11.23
N VAL A 18 2.22 0.67 -11.12
CA VAL A 18 1.39 0.86 -9.92
C VAL A 18 2.09 0.27 -8.69
N ALA A 19 2.54 -0.99 -8.77
CA ALA A 19 3.24 -1.66 -7.67
C ALA A 19 4.54 -0.95 -7.28
N ARG A 20 5.35 -0.54 -8.25
CA ARG A 20 6.62 0.17 -8.01
C ARG A 20 6.39 1.50 -7.31
N TYR A 21 5.39 2.25 -7.73
CA TYR A 21 5.07 3.54 -7.13
C TYR A 21 4.53 3.37 -5.70
N ALA A 22 3.61 2.43 -5.48
CA ALA A 22 3.11 2.10 -4.15
C ALA A 22 4.23 1.69 -3.20
N GLN A 23 5.16 0.84 -3.66
CA GLN A 23 6.32 0.43 -2.85
C GLN A 23 7.22 1.61 -2.53
N ALA A 24 7.50 2.49 -3.50
CA ALA A 24 8.32 3.68 -3.26
C ALA A 24 7.67 4.63 -2.24
N LEU A 25 6.35 4.82 -2.31
CA LEU A 25 5.60 5.62 -1.34
C LEU A 25 5.61 4.98 0.05
N TYR A 26 5.44 3.65 0.12
CA TYR A 26 5.54 2.89 1.35
C TYR A 26 6.89 3.08 2.03
N GLU A 27 7.99 2.75 1.34
CA GLU A 27 9.34 2.81 1.91
C GLU A 27 9.75 4.23 2.34
N ARG A 28 9.41 5.25 1.53
CA ARG A 28 9.88 6.63 1.76
C ARG A 28 9.09 7.35 2.83
N THR A 29 7.80 7.07 2.97
CA THR A 29 6.89 7.95 3.73
C THR A 29 6.08 7.18 4.77
N ILE A 30 5.55 6.01 4.42
CA ILE A 30 4.53 5.33 5.24
C ILE A 30 5.17 4.35 6.22
N ARG A 31 6.24 3.65 5.82
CA ARG A 31 6.87 2.56 6.59
C ARG A 31 7.24 2.99 8.01
N ALA A 32 7.88 4.15 8.16
CA ALA A 32 8.26 4.70 9.47
C ALA A 32 7.07 4.99 10.40
N GLN A 33 5.87 5.17 9.85
CA GLN A 33 4.64 5.45 10.60
C GLN A 33 3.87 4.17 10.97
N VAL A 34 3.95 3.14 10.13
CA VAL A 34 3.08 1.96 10.25
C VAL A 34 3.80 0.69 10.70
N GLU A 35 5.12 0.58 10.55
CA GLU A 35 5.88 -0.61 10.97
C GLU A 35 6.19 -0.60 12.47
N THR A 36 5.12 -0.60 13.28
CA THR A 36 5.17 -0.74 14.73
C THR A 36 4.94 -2.19 15.15
N PRO A 37 5.34 -2.61 16.36
CA PRO A 37 5.10 -3.96 16.85
C PRO A 37 3.62 -4.40 16.74
N ASP A 38 2.68 -3.51 17.03
CA ASP A 38 1.23 -3.80 17.00
C ASP A 38 0.64 -3.88 15.59
N ASN A 39 1.38 -3.44 14.57
CA ASN A 39 0.93 -3.42 13.18
C ASN A 39 1.61 -4.47 12.31
N ILE A 40 2.67 -5.13 12.79
CA ILE A 40 3.30 -6.22 12.05
C ILE A 40 2.26 -7.29 11.71
N GLY A 41 2.21 -7.67 10.44
CA GLY A 41 1.26 -8.66 9.93
C GLY A 41 -0.11 -8.11 9.54
N LYS A 42 -0.44 -6.86 9.87
CA LYS A 42 -1.62 -6.16 9.34
C LYS A 42 -1.39 -5.69 7.91
N MET A 43 -2.46 -5.24 7.28
CA MET A 43 -2.43 -4.66 5.95
C MET A 43 -2.44 -3.14 6.06
N VAL A 44 -1.51 -2.49 5.34
CA VAL A 44 -1.67 -1.09 4.96
C VAL A 44 -2.27 -1.04 3.56
N VAL A 45 -3.32 -0.23 3.38
CA VAL A 45 -3.90 0.05 2.07
C VAL A 45 -3.65 1.51 1.73
N ILE A 46 -3.12 1.74 0.54
CA ILE A 46 -2.67 3.04 0.06
C ILE A 46 -3.50 3.40 -1.17
N ASP A 47 -4.15 4.56 -1.16
CA ASP A 47 -4.61 5.20 -2.39
C ASP A 47 -3.41 5.87 -3.05
N ILE A 48 -2.93 5.25 -4.14
CA ILE A 48 -1.76 5.70 -4.87
C ILE A 48 -1.95 7.12 -5.42
N ALA A 49 -3.18 7.50 -5.76
CA ALA A 49 -3.46 8.78 -6.39
C ALA A 49 -3.23 9.97 -5.45
N THR A 50 -3.56 9.78 -4.18
CA THR A 50 -3.57 10.84 -3.17
C THR A 50 -2.48 10.66 -2.12
N GLY A 51 -1.91 9.47 -2.01
CA GLY A 51 -1.04 9.07 -0.92
C GLY A 51 -1.76 8.82 0.40
N ALA A 52 -3.09 8.92 0.43
CA ALA A 52 -3.88 8.58 1.62
C ALA A 52 -3.74 7.09 1.94
N PHE A 53 -3.64 6.75 3.22
CA PHE A 53 -3.50 5.36 3.65
C PHE A 53 -4.27 5.06 4.93
N GLY A 54 -4.40 3.78 5.24
CA GLY A 54 -4.88 3.29 6.52
C GLY A 54 -4.37 1.88 6.79
N VAL A 55 -4.49 1.44 8.05
CA VAL A 55 -4.04 0.13 8.52
C VAL A 55 -5.22 -0.58 9.17
N ASP A 56 -5.45 -1.82 8.78
CA ASP A 56 -6.36 -2.74 9.47
C ASP A 56 -5.91 -4.20 9.25
N GLU A 57 -6.58 -5.17 9.87
CA GLU A 57 -6.16 -6.57 9.87
C GLU A 57 -6.01 -7.19 8.47
N LEU A 58 -6.93 -6.88 7.55
CA LEU A 58 -7.04 -7.55 6.23
C LEU A 58 -7.07 -6.57 5.04
N GLY A 59 -7.14 -5.28 5.31
CA GLY A 59 -7.22 -4.17 4.37
C GLY A 59 -8.64 -3.82 3.90
N PHE A 60 -9.68 -4.52 4.35
CA PHE A 60 -11.03 -4.35 3.79
C PHE A 60 -11.70 -3.05 4.28
N ASP A 61 -11.72 -2.82 5.59
CA ASP A 61 -12.34 -1.62 6.17
C ASP A 61 -11.66 -0.34 5.68
N THR A 62 -10.32 -0.38 5.59
CA THR A 62 -9.56 0.74 5.03
C THR A 62 -9.88 0.94 3.55
N ALA A 63 -9.98 -0.13 2.76
CA ALA A 63 -10.28 -0.01 1.34
C ALA A 63 -11.68 0.58 1.10
N ASP A 64 -12.67 0.18 1.88
CA ASP A 64 -14.02 0.75 1.81
C ASP A 64 -14.01 2.23 2.18
N ARG A 65 -13.34 2.60 3.27
CA ARG A 65 -13.18 4.00 3.69
C ARG A 65 -12.51 4.86 2.62
N LEU A 66 -11.42 4.38 2.01
CA LEU A 66 -10.71 5.12 0.96
C LEU A 66 -11.57 5.27 -0.30
N ARG A 67 -12.38 4.26 -0.67
CA ARG A 67 -13.32 4.37 -1.79
C ARG A 67 -14.47 5.34 -1.53
N LEU A 68 -14.94 5.43 -0.29
CA LEU A 68 -15.94 6.44 0.09
C LEU A 68 -15.40 7.86 -0.03
N GLN A 69 -14.11 8.06 0.25
CA GLN A 69 -13.44 9.36 0.12
C GLN A 69 -13.09 9.69 -1.33
N ASN A 70 -12.65 8.69 -2.10
CA ASN A 70 -12.29 8.81 -3.50
C ASN A 70 -12.88 7.62 -4.29
N PRO A 71 -14.01 7.80 -5.00
CA PRO A 71 -14.63 6.73 -5.79
C PRO A 71 -13.73 6.15 -6.89
N ASN A 72 -12.71 6.90 -7.33
CA ASN A 72 -11.73 6.48 -8.32
C ASN A 72 -10.38 6.04 -7.69
N ALA A 73 -10.37 5.70 -6.40
CA ALA A 73 -9.15 5.37 -5.69
C ALA A 73 -8.40 4.20 -6.33
N LEU A 74 -7.10 4.39 -6.55
CA LEU A 74 -6.20 3.36 -7.06
C LEU A 74 -5.51 2.69 -5.88
N LEU A 75 -6.17 1.70 -5.30
CA LEU A 75 -5.73 1.09 -4.04
C LEU A 75 -4.66 0.01 -4.25
N PHE A 76 -3.66 0.01 -3.36
CA PHE A 76 -2.64 -1.03 -3.29
C PHE A 76 -2.41 -1.46 -1.83
N GLY A 77 -2.38 -2.77 -1.59
CA GLY A 77 -2.25 -3.36 -0.27
C GLY A 77 -0.86 -3.96 -0.03
N ILE A 78 -0.25 -3.67 1.12
CA ILE A 78 1.04 -4.21 1.56
C ILE A 78 0.86 -4.82 2.95
N ARG A 79 1.43 -6.02 3.17
CA ARG A 79 1.47 -6.63 4.50
C ARG A 79 2.69 -6.12 5.25
N ILE A 80 2.45 -5.45 6.38
CA ILE A 80 3.48 -4.73 7.13
C ILE A 80 4.49 -5.73 7.71
N GLY A 81 5.77 -5.55 7.36
CA GLY A 81 6.88 -6.39 7.83
C GLY A 81 7.08 -7.70 7.06
N TYR A 82 6.48 -7.85 5.87
CA TYR A 82 6.58 -9.03 5.02
C TYR A 82 6.85 -8.67 3.55
N ARG A 83 7.51 -9.57 2.81
CA ARG A 83 7.80 -9.39 1.37
C ARG A 83 6.60 -9.57 0.45
N VAL A 84 5.58 -10.31 0.92
CA VAL A 84 4.38 -10.63 0.14
C VAL A 84 3.14 -10.35 0.98
N ALA A 85 2.06 -9.90 0.32
CA ALA A 85 0.79 -9.59 0.98
C ALA A 85 0.09 -10.85 1.52
N ALA A 86 0.20 -11.96 0.79
CA ALA A 86 -0.35 -13.27 1.13
C ALA A 86 0.46 -14.38 0.45
N SER A 87 0.37 -15.59 0.97
CA SER A 87 0.92 -16.81 0.36
C SER A 87 -0.17 -17.86 0.30
N LEU A 88 -0.27 -18.55 -0.84
CA LEU A 88 -1.20 -19.66 -1.05
C LEU A 88 -0.41 -20.96 -1.01
N GLY A 89 -0.46 -21.69 0.12
CA GLY A 89 0.24 -22.96 0.29
C GLY A 89 1.76 -22.85 0.49
N GLY A 90 2.31 -21.65 0.72
CA GLY A 90 3.74 -21.41 0.99
C GLY A 90 3.99 -20.64 2.28
N MET A 91 5.26 -20.33 2.57
CA MET A 91 5.66 -19.59 3.78
C MET A 91 5.69 -18.08 3.52
N LEU A 92 5.27 -17.29 4.52
CA LEU A 92 5.41 -15.84 4.53
C LEU A 92 6.78 -15.47 5.12
N GLU A 93 7.65 -14.83 4.34
CA GLU A 93 8.96 -14.36 4.81
C GLU A 93 8.84 -12.94 5.39
N ARG A 94 9.33 -12.77 6.63
CA ARG A 94 9.46 -11.45 7.25
C ARG A 94 10.61 -10.68 6.62
N THR A 95 10.39 -9.41 6.34
CA THR A 95 11.50 -8.48 6.10
C THR A 95 12.10 -8.12 7.45
N SER A 96 13.37 -8.46 7.67
CA SER A 96 14.12 -8.03 8.87
C SER A 96 14.10 -6.50 9.00
N PRO A 97 14.15 -5.95 10.23
CA PRO A 97 14.33 -4.51 10.46
C PRO A 97 15.60 -3.99 9.78
#